data_AF-A0A8S3A7A9-F1
#
_entry.id   AF-A0A8S3A7A9-F1
#
_cell.length_a   1.000
_cell.length_b   1.000
_cell.length_c   1.000
_cell.angle_alpha   90.00
_cell.angle_beta   90.00
_cell.angle_gamma   90.00
#
_symmetry.space_group_name_H-M   'P 1'
#
loop_
_entity.id
_entity.type
_entity.pdbx_description
1 polymer ?
#
loop_
_entity_poly.entity_id
_entity_poly.type
_entity_poly.pdbx_seq_one_letter_code
_entity_poly.pdbx_strand_id
1 'polypeptide(L)' 'RWLTLEVCREYQRGKCTRSEQECKFAHPPTHVEVNSGKVIACFDSLKVCSS' A
#
# COMPACT_ATOMS: atom_id res chain seq x y z
N ARG A 1 8.49 7.20 -12.71
CA ARG A 1 8.26 5.81 -12.24
C ARG A 1 6.92 5.81 -11.52
N TRP A 2 5.89 5.22 -12.12
CA TRP A 2 4.47 5.48 -11.79
C TRP A 2 3.79 4.30 -11.06
N LEU A 3 4.59 3.40 -10.50
CA LEU A 3 4.14 2.18 -9.80
C LEU A 3 4.33 2.23 -8.28
N THR A 4 4.77 3.37 -7.72
CA THR A 4 5.08 3.48 -6.29
C THR A 4 3.88 4.02 -5.50
N LEU A 5 3.39 3.24 -4.53
CA LEU A 5 2.37 3.63 -3.58
C LEU A 5 2.97 3.96 -2.22
N GLU A 6 2.37 4.90 -1.51
CA GLU A 6 2.77 5.22 -0.14
C GLU A 6 2.13 4.25 0.86
N VAL A 7 2.94 3.74 1.78
CA VAL A 7 2.49 2.78 2.79
C VAL A 7 1.68 3.47 3.87
N CYS A 8 0.63 2.81 4.34
CA CYS A 8 -0.18 3.32 5.44
C CYS A 8 0.64 3.39 6.72
N ARG A 9 0.82 4.60 7.26
CA ARG A 9 1.55 4.83 8.52
C ARG A 9 0.89 4.16 9.71
N GLU A 10 -0.44 4.08 9.73
CA GLU A 10 -1.17 3.41 10.81
C GLU A 10 -1.04 1.90 10.72
N TYR A 11 -1.01 1.33 9.52
CA TYR A 11 -0.79 -0.11 9.31
C TYR A 11 0.62 -0.50 9.74
N GLN A 12 1.63 0.30 9.38
CA GLN A 12 3.00 0.13 9.88
C GLN A 12 3.09 0.17 11.42
N ARG A 13 2.17 0.89 12.09
CA ARG A 13 2.08 0.96 13.56
C ARG A 13 1.13 -0.08 14.16
N GLY A 14 0.50 -0.93 13.35
CA GLY A 14 -0.50 -1.91 13.79
C GLY A 14 -1.81 -1.27 14.30
N LYS A 15 -2.10 -0.02 13.93
CA LYS A 15 -3.30 0.72 14.36
C LYS A 15 -4.37 0.83 13.28
N CYS A 16 -4.05 0.49 12.04
CA CYS A 16 -5.04 0.56 10.96
C CYS A 16 -5.99 -0.64 11.05
N THR A 17 -7.28 -0.37 11.20
CA THR A 17 -8.36 -1.36 11.20
C THR A 17 -9.10 -1.42 9.86
N ARG A 18 -8.75 -0.56 8.90
CA ARG A 18 -9.35 -0.55 7.56
C ARG A 18 -8.74 -1.64 6.69
N SER A 19 -9.58 -2.30 5.89
CA SER A 19 -9.13 -3.24 4.85
C SER A 19 -8.29 -2.53 3.80
N GLU A 20 -7.39 -3.26 3.13
CA GLU A 20 -6.51 -2.73 2.08
C GLU A 20 -7.28 -2.02 0.95
N GLN A 21 -8.50 -2.46 0.66
CA GLN A 21 -9.39 -1.91 -0.36
C GLN A 21 -10.06 -0.59 0.08
N GLU A 22 -10.26 -0.42 1.38
CA GLU A 22 -10.90 0.76 1.99
C GLU A 22 -9.85 1.80 2.42
N CYS A 23 -8.57 1.42 2.47
CA CYS A 23 -7.49 2.30 2.86
C CYS A 23 -6.91 3.01 1.64
N LYS A 24 -6.83 4.34 1.70
CA LYS A 24 -6.15 5.19 0.71
C LYS A 24 -4.66 4.83 0.48
N PHE A 25 -4.04 4.12 1.41
CA PHE A 25 -2.60 3.86 1.44
C PHE A 25 -2.33 2.36 1.37
N ALA A 26 -1.17 1.97 0.85
CA ALA A 26 -0.82 0.56 0.67
C ALA A 26 -0.56 -0.15 2.01
N HIS A 27 -1.11 -1.36 2.15
CA HIS A 27 -0.86 -2.28 3.27
C HIS A 27 0.01 -3.45 2.77
N PRO A 28 1.34 -3.26 2.64
CA PRO A 28 2.19 -4.32 2.14
C PRO A 28 2.29 -5.47 3.15
N PRO A 29 2.21 -6.74 2.71
CA PRO A 29 2.48 -7.87 3.59
C PRO A 29 3.94 -7.84 4.07
N THR A 30 4.23 -8.50 5.19
CA THR A 30 5.56 -8.50 5.85
C THR A 30 6.71 -8.97 4.97
N HIS A 31 6.42 -9.71 3.90
CA HIS A 31 7.40 -10.17 2.91
C HIS A 31 7.79 -9.09 1.88
N VAL A 32 7.02 -8.01 1.75
CA VAL A 32 7.26 -6.96 0.75
C VAL A 32 8.23 -5.92 1.31
N GLU A 33 9.28 -5.63 0.53
CA GLU A 33 10.26 -4.61 0.88
C GLU A 33 9.68 -3.20 0.70
N VAL A 34 9.70 -2.41 1.78
CA VAL A 34 9.28 -1.01 1.79
C VAL A 34 10.50 -0.13 1.64
N ASN A 35 10.60 0.60 0.53
CA ASN A 35 11.70 1.52 0.29
C ASN A 35 11.27 2.95 0.65
N SER A 36 11.84 3.50 1.73
CA SER A 36 11.58 4.87 2.19
C SER A 36 10.08 5.20 2.39
N GLY A 37 9.31 4.24 2.90
CA GLY A 37 7.85 4.40 3.13
C GLY A 37 6.99 4.24 1.87
N LYS A 38 7.58 3.84 0.73
CA LYS A 38 6.87 3.55 -0.51
C LYS A 38 7.09 2.10 -0.92
N VAL A 39 6.08 1.51 -1.55
CA VAL A 39 6.14 0.15 -2.11
C VAL A 39 5.85 0.21 -3.59
N ILE A 40 6.41 -0.73 -4.34
CA ILE A 40 6.14 -0.87 -5.76
C ILE A 40 4.96 -1.82 -5.89
N ALA A 41 3.85 -1.34 -6.44
CA ALA A 41 2.68 -2.13 -6.73
C ALA A 41 2.70 -2.65 -8.17
N CYS A 42 2.09 -3.81 -8.38
CA CYS A 42 1.84 -4.31 -9.72
C CYS A 42 0.92 -3.35 -10.49
N PHE A 43 1.16 -3.19 -11.78
CA PHE A 43 0.37 -2.30 -12.65
C PHE A 43 -1.13 -2.61 -12.61
N ASP A 44 -1.46 -3.90 -12.58
CA ASP A 44 -2.84 -4.38 -12.53
C ASP A 44 -3.57 -3.94 -11.25
N SER A 45 -2.91 -4.06 -10.09
CA SER A 45 -3.47 -3.67 -8.78
C SER A 45 -3.76 -2.17 -8.65
N LEU A 46 -3.02 -1.32 -9.36
CA LEU A 46 -3.26 0.13 -9.40
C LEU A 46 -4.54 0.50 -10.16
N LYS A 47 -4.91 -0.31 -11.15
CA LYS A 47 -6.12 -0.11 -11.95
C LYS A 47 -7.38 -0.35 -11.13
N VAL A 48 -7.30 -1.28 -10.17
CA VAL A 48 -8.43 -1.68 -9.29
C VAL A 48 -8.68 -0.65 -8.18
N CYS A 49 -7.64 0.01 -7.65
CA CYS A 49 -7.82 1.09 -6.66
C CYS A 49 -8.37 2.41 -7.23
N SER A 50 -8.43 2.55 -8.57
CA SER A 50 -8.92 3.78 -9.22
C SER A 50 -10.35 3.67 -9.77
N SER A 51 -11.04 2.55 -9.52
CA SER A 51 -12.40 2.28 -10.02
C SER A 51 -13.44 2.36 -8.92
#